data_AF-A0A3M1RLI8-F1
#
_entry.id   AF-A0A3M1RLI8-F1
#
_cell.length_a   1.000
_cell.length_b   1.000
_cell.length_c   1.000
_cell.angle_alpha   90.00
_cell.angle_beta   90.00
_cell.angle_gamma   90.00
#
_symmetry.space_group_name_H-M   'P 1'
#
loop_
_entity.id
_entity.type
_entity.pdbx_description
1 polymer ?
#
loop_
_entity_poly.entity_id
_entity_poly.type
_entity_poly.pdbx_seq_one_letter_code
_entity_poly.pdbx_strand_id
1 'polypeptide(L)'
;MPLIESWLTGLHDLLQEESLTVTDVRIGIFYTGVQLSSGQGGVAFTPRGLTETVCCPRSAAEAPPAGHLAGQDAWTLAQYALSPVPLRRAVGVAVLNALSALAMRRQGIPGGKGYPGMDALAAAQVQPADRVALVGAFIPFIKTLKGKVAALWVVDTHREALKDDELPFWRPPEEAPAVLAQASVVVITGSALV
;
A
#
# COMPACT_ATOMS: atom_id res chain seq x y z
N MET A 1 7.38 -17.10 -3.99
CA MET A 1 8.03 -16.02 -3.23
C MET A 1 6.96 -15.01 -2.84
N PRO A 2 6.84 -14.64 -1.55
CA PRO A 2 6.01 -13.53 -1.06
C PRO A 2 6.20 -12.26 -1.90
N LEU A 3 5.12 -11.49 -2.08
CA LEU A 3 5.10 -10.30 -2.96
C LEU A 3 6.15 -9.24 -2.57
N ILE A 4 6.27 -8.92 -1.28
CA ILE A 4 7.20 -7.89 -0.79
C ILE A 4 8.67 -8.31 -0.99
N GLU A 5 8.99 -9.59 -0.78
CA GLU A 5 10.33 -10.12 -1.08
C GLU A 5 10.64 -10.00 -2.57
N SER A 6 9.69 -10.37 -3.43
CA SER A 6 9.85 -10.21 -4.88
C SER A 6 10.04 -8.76 -5.30
N TRP A 7 9.36 -7.82 -4.64
CA TRP A 7 9.48 -6.39 -4.91
C TRP A 7 10.86 -5.87 -4.49
N LEU A 8 11.33 -6.25 -3.31
CA LEU A 8 12.65 -5.90 -2.81
C LEU A 8 13.74 -6.43 -3.74
N THR A 9 13.73 -7.73 -4.08
CA THR A 9 14.68 -8.33 -5.03
C THR A 9 14.63 -7.65 -6.40
N GLY A 10 13.44 -7.40 -6.95
CA GLY A 10 13.32 -6.71 -8.23
C GLY A 10 13.92 -5.30 -8.21
N LEU A 11 13.77 -4.56 -7.11
CA LEU A 11 14.41 -3.25 -6.98
C LEU A 11 15.93 -3.34 -6.82
N HIS A 12 16.44 -4.34 -6.08
CA HIS A 12 17.87 -4.62 -6.00
C HIS A 12 18.47 -4.84 -7.39
N ASP A 13 17.83 -5.67 -8.22
CA ASP A 13 18.29 -5.97 -9.58
C ASP A 13 18.26 -4.72 -10.47
N LEU A 14 17.19 -3.93 -10.41
CA LEU A 14 17.03 -2.74 -11.26
C LEU A 14 17.97 -1.60 -10.84
N LEU A 15 18.21 -1.41 -9.54
CA LEU A 15 19.01 -0.30 -9.02
C LEU A 15 20.46 -0.69 -8.69
N GLN A 16 20.83 -1.97 -8.86
CA GLN A 16 22.17 -2.51 -8.65
C GLN A 16 22.75 -2.18 -7.27
N GLU A 17 21.89 -2.17 -6.24
CA GLU A 17 22.25 -1.84 -4.86
C GLU A 17 23.02 -0.53 -4.69
N GLU A 18 22.73 0.49 -5.51
CA GLU A 18 23.37 1.80 -5.36
C GLU A 18 23.28 2.28 -3.92
N SER A 19 24.38 2.83 -3.41
CA SER A 19 24.44 3.38 -2.06
C SER A 19 23.53 4.60 -1.97
N LEU A 20 22.37 4.39 -1.35
CA LEU A 20 21.33 5.39 -1.14
C LEU A 20 21.06 5.48 0.36
N THR A 21 20.92 6.70 0.86
CA THR A 21 20.53 6.92 2.26
C THR A 21 19.14 7.52 2.33
N VAL A 22 18.46 7.30 3.44
CA VAL A 22 17.19 7.96 3.75
C VAL A 22 17.49 9.29 4.41
N THR A 23 17.14 10.41 3.77
CA THR A 23 17.45 11.76 4.28
C THR A 23 16.40 12.28 5.25
N ASP A 24 15.15 11.85 5.13
CA ASP A 24 14.07 12.24 6.03
C ASP A 24 13.02 11.11 6.14
N VAL A 25 12.45 10.96 7.34
CA VAL A 25 11.32 10.05 7.62
C VAL A 25 10.29 10.78 8.47
N ARG A 26 9.05 10.81 7.98
CA ARG A 26 7.91 11.44 8.66
C ARG A 26 6.81 10.43 8.87
N ILE A 27 6.56 10.05 10.12
CA ILE A 27 5.43 9.19 10.50
C ILE A 27 4.24 10.09 10.84
N GLY A 28 3.34 10.27 9.89
CA GLY A 28 2.11 11.05 10.06
C GLY A 28 0.90 10.19 10.45
N ILE A 29 -0.23 10.85 10.70
CA ILE A 29 -1.48 10.21 11.16
C ILE A 29 -2.11 9.28 10.11
N PHE A 30 -1.94 9.60 8.83
CA PHE A 30 -2.50 8.82 7.71
C PHE A 30 -1.42 8.21 6.82
N TYR A 31 -0.27 8.89 6.71
CA TYR A 31 0.81 8.47 5.84
C TYR A 31 2.15 8.56 6.55
N THR A 32 2.97 7.54 6.30
CA THR A 32 4.40 7.55 6.57
C THR A 32 5.10 7.94 5.27
N GLY A 33 5.93 8.97 5.33
CA GLY A 33 6.70 9.50 4.21
C GLY A 33 8.20 9.33 4.43
N VAL A 34 8.91 9.07 3.33
CA VAL A 34 10.36 8.89 3.29
C VAL A 34 10.92 9.70 2.13
N GLN A 35 12.11 10.27 2.28
CA GLN A 35 12.90 10.83 1.18
C GLN A 35 14.27 10.17 1.10
N LEU A 36 14.70 9.81 -0.10
CA LEU A 36 16.04 9.28 -0.40
C LEU A 36 17.02 10.42 -0.70
N SER A 37 18.32 10.14 -0.56
CA SER A 37 19.42 11.04 -0.94
C SER A 37 19.43 11.42 -2.42
N SER A 38 18.83 10.59 -3.28
CA SER A 38 18.58 10.86 -4.69
C SER A 38 17.42 11.85 -4.94
N GLY A 39 16.75 12.30 -3.88
CA GLY A 39 15.65 13.27 -3.87
C GLY A 39 14.26 12.66 -3.99
N GLN A 40 14.13 11.35 -4.23
CA GLN A 40 12.83 10.71 -4.43
C GLN A 40 12.12 10.47 -3.11
N GLY A 41 10.82 10.77 -3.13
CA GLY A 41 9.92 10.50 -2.02
C GLY A 41 9.13 9.22 -2.22
N GLY A 42 8.76 8.59 -1.11
CA GLY A 42 7.82 7.48 -1.07
C GLY A 42 6.87 7.64 0.12
N VAL A 43 5.64 7.16 -0.04
CA VAL A 43 4.61 7.21 1.00
C VAL A 43 3.97 5.85 1.19
N ALA A 44 3.56 5.54 2.40
CA ALA A 44 2.78 4.36 2.74
C ALA A 44 1.69 4.75 3.75
N PHE A 45 0.61 3.97 3.82
CA PHE A 45 -0.42 4.15 4.84
C PHE A 45 0.19 3.98 6.24
N THR A 46 -0.16 4.86 7.19
CA THR A 46 0.19 4.67 8.60
C THR A 46 -0.92 3.86 9.29
N PRO A 47 -0.64 2.63 9.75
CA PRO A 47 -1.61 1.82 10.45
C PRO A 47 -2.02 2.46 11.78
N ARG A 48 -3.31 2.40 12.08
CA ARG A 48 -3.93 2.93 13.31
C ARG A 48 -4.12 1.81 14.33
N GLY A 49 -4.38 2.18 15.57
CA GLY A 49 -4.75 1.19 16.60
C GLY A 49 -3.57 0.34 17.07
N LEU A 50 -2.36 0.89 17.08
CA LEU A 50 -1.22 0.30 17.80
C LEU A 50 -1.53 0.38 19.30
N THR A 51 -2.34 -0.55 19.80
CA THR A 51 -2.87 -0.59 21.17
C THR A 51 -1.87 -1.11 22.19
N GLU A 52 -0.59 -1.15 21.86
CA GLU A 52 0.44 -1.31 22.88
C GLU A 52 0.90 0.07 23.27
N THR A 53 0.30 0.60 24.34
CA THR A 53 0.86 1.72 25.10
C THR A 53 2.38 1.56 25.19
N VAL A 54 3.12 2.59 24.78
CA VAL A 54 4.60 2.67 24.85
C VAL A 54 5.07 2.84 26.31
N CYS A 55 4.43 2.12 27.23
CA CYS A 55 4.76 2.11 28.64
C CYS A 55 5.71 0.95 28.98
N CYS A 56 5.91 0.00 28.05
CA CYS A 56 6.76 -1.18 28.21
C CYS A 56 7.92 -1.15 27.18
N PRO A 57 9.17 -1.51 27.59
CA PRO A 57 10.33 -1.51 26.70
C PRO A 57 10.21 -2.41 25.45
N ARG A 58 9.35 -3.44 25.51
CA ARG A 58 9.07 -4.35 24.38
C ARG A 58 8.36 -3.65 23.22
N SER A 59 7.30 -2.90 23.51
CA SER A 59 6.48 -2.20 22.52
C SER A 59 7.27 -1.04 21.86
N ALA A 60 8.21 -0.42 22.60
CA ALA A 60 9.14 0.56 22.05
C ALA A 60 10.21 -0.06 21.13
N ALA A 61 10.69 -1.27 21.42
CA ALA A 61 11.69 -1.98 20.62
C ALA A 61 11.12 -2.51 19.28
N GLU A 62 9.81 -2.69 19.20
CA GLU A 62 9.10 -3.15 18.00
C GLU A 62 8.81 -2.00 17.02
N ALA A 63 8.64 -0.78 17.53
CA ALA A 63 8.49 0.42 16.71
C ALA A 63 9.75 0.70 15.86
N PRO A 64 9.65 1.50 14.78
CA PRO A 64 10.83 2.03 14.11
C PRO A 64 11.74 2.76 15.12
N PRO A 65 13.08 2.60 15.05
CA PRO A 65 13.99 3.24 15.99
C PRO A 65 13.97 4.76 15.83
N ALA A 66 13.16 5.43 16.65
CA ALA A 66 12.95 6.86 16.59
C ALA A 66 14.26 7.63 16.75
N GLY A 67 14.44 8.71 15.98
CA GLY A 67 15.67 9.49 15.97
C GLY A 67 16.86 8.86 15.24
N HIS A 68 16.75 7.59 14.83
CA HIS A 68 17.85 6.87 14.16
C HIS A 68 17.58 6.53 12.71
N LEU A 69 16.39 6.81 12.16
CA LEU A 69 16.03 6.42 10.78
C LEU A 69 16.73 7.25 9.71
N ALA A 70 16.79 8.58 9.89
CA ALA A 70 17.46 9.45 8.95
C ALA A 70 18.98 9.19 8.96
N GLY A 71 19.60 9.20 7.78
CA GLY A 71 21.00 8.88 7.56
C GLY A 71 21.29 7.38 7.38
N GLN A 72 20.33 6.49 7.63
CA GLN A 72 20.52 5.06 7.37
C GLN A 72 20.51 4.72 5.89
N ASP A 73 21.13 3.59 5.56
CA ASP A 73 21.07 2.97 4.25
C ASP A 73 19.62 2.60 3.88
N ALA A 74 19.24 2.90 2.65
CA ALA A 74 17.89 2.71 2.14
C ALA A 74 17.52 1.22 2.04
N TRP A 75 18.46 0.36 1.66
CA TRP A 75 18.18 -1.08 1.52
C TRP A 75 17.95 -1.74 2.88
N THR A 76 18.71 -1.32 3.89
CA THR A 76 18.51 -1.71 5.28
C THR A 76 17.12 -1.33 5.78
N LEU A 77 16.68 -0.10 5.54
CA LEU A 77 15.33 0.32 5.92
C LEU A 77 14.22 -0.28 5.04
N ALA A 78 14.49 -0.61 3.77
CA ALA A 78 13.54 -1.28 2.90
C ALA A 78 13.15 -2.67 3.43
N GLN A 79 14.08 -3.38 4.07
CA GLN A 79 13.80 -4.68 4.72
C GLN A 79 12.72 -4.58 5.81
N TYR A 80 12.47 -3.38 6.37
CA TYR A 80 11.39 -3.20 7.33
C TYR A 80 10.01 -3.52 6.73
N ALA A 81 9.86 -3.53 5.41
CA ALA A 81 8.63 -3.95 4.73
C ALA A 81 8.26 -5.42 5.01
N LEU A 82 9.21 -6.24 5.46
CA LEU A 82 8.97 -7.63 5.87
C LEU A 82 8.59 -7.75 7.35
N SER A 83 8.64 -6.66 8.11
CA SER A 83 8.39 -6.69 9.54
C SER A 83 6.95 -7.12 9.85
N PRO A 84 6.71 -7.94 10.90
CA PRO A 84 5.37 -8.20 11.40
C PRO A 84 4.76 -6.98 12.10
N VAL A 85 5.57 -5.98 12.49
CA VAL A 85 5.11 -4.78 13.19
C VAL A 85 4.59 -3.77 12.17
N PRO A 86 3.29 -3.41 12.18
CA PRO A 86 2.69 -2.62 11.11
C PRO A 86 3.35 -1.24 10.91
N LEU A 87 3.73 -0.56 11.98
CA LEU A 87 4.38 0.76 11.87
C LEU A 87 5.78 0.65 11.26
N ARG A 88 6.52 -0.41 11.59
CA ARG A 88 7.82 -0.71 10.98
C ARG A 88 7.64 -1.07 9.50
N ARG A 89 6.63 -1.88 9.19
CA ARG A 89 6.25 -2.19 7.80
C ARG A 89 5.96 -0.94 6.98
N ALA A 90 5.19 0.00 7.53
CA ALA A 90 4.86 1.26 6.86
C ALA A 90 6.11 2.06 6.46
N VAL A 91 7.12 2.13 7.34
CA VAL A 91 8.41 2.77 7.00
C VAL A 91 9.08 2.05 5.84
N GLY A 92 9.21 0.72 5.90
CA GLY A 92 9.86 -0.05 4.83
C GLY A 92 9.12 0.05 3.49
N VAL A 93 7.78 -0.02 3.50
CA VAL A 93 6.96 0.16 2.29
C VAL A 93 7.12 1.57 1.72
N ALA A 94 7.22 2.61 2.57
CA ALA A 94 7.50 3.96 2.12
C ALA A 94 8.89 4.07 1.46
N VAL A 95 9.90 3.38 2.00
CA VAL A 95 11.24 3.29 1.36
C VAL A 95 11.15 2.56 0.02
N LEU A 96 10.47 1.41 -0.05
CA LEU A 96 10.28 0.66 -1.30
C LEU A 96 9.54 1.49 -2.36
N ASN A 97 8.56 2.31 -1.96
CA ASN A 97 7.89 3.25 -2.86
C ASN A 97 8.84 4.34 -3.37
N ALA A 98 9.74 4.86 -2.52
CA ALA A 98 10.74 5.85 -2.93
C ALA A 98 11.77 5.26 -3.91
N LEU A 99 12.24 4.03 -3.64
CA LEU A 99 13.12 3.27 -4.53
C LEU A 99 12.42 2.94 -5.85
N SER A 100 11.13 2.58 -5.81
CA SER A 100 10.32 2.35 -7.01
C SER A 100 10.20 3.61 -7.85
N ALA A 101 9.96 4.78 -7.23
CA ALA A 101 9.97 6.05 -7.95
C ALA A 101 11.34 6.35 -8.57
N LEU A 102 12.43 5.87 -7.97
CA LEU A 102 13.77 5.94 -8.55
C LEU A 102 13.97 5.02 -9.75
N ALA A 103 13.61 3.75 -9.62
CA ALA A 103 13.65 2.79 -10.71
C ALA A 103 12.80 3.27 -11.90
N MET A 104 11.57 3.73 -11.63
CA MET A 104 10.64 4.20 -12.66
C MET A 104 11.17 5.40 -13.45
N ARG A 105 11.83 6.36 -12.79
CA ARG A 105 12.43 7.50 -13.49
C ARG A 105 13.57 7.08 -14.41
N ARG A 106 14.39 6.11 -13.98
CA ARG A 106 15.59 5.70 -14.72
C ARG A 106 15.27 4.74 -15.86
N GLN A 107 14.35 3.81 -15.65
CA GLN A 107 14.14 2.65 -16.52
C GLN A 107 12.71 2.58 -17.08
N GLY A 108 11.86 3.54 -16.74
CA GLY A 108 10.43 3.49 -17.09
C GLY A 108 9.70 2.46 -16.24
N ILE A 109 8.55 1.97 -16.73
CA ILE A 109 7.72 1.00 -16.01
C ILE A 109 7.69 -0.28 -16.85
N PRO A 110 8.63 -1.22 -16.65
CA PRO A 110 8.66 -2.46 -17.42
C PRO A 110 7.33 -3.22 -17.31
N GLY A 111 6.75 -3.60 -18.45
CA GLY A 111 5.46 -4.29 -18.49
C GLY A 111 4.24 -3.44 -18.11
N GLY A 112 4.41 -2.13 -17.93
CA GLY A 112 3.33 -1.23 -17.54
C GLY A 112 3.43 0.17 -18.17
N LYS A 113 2.48 1.03 -17.80
CA LYS A 113 2.43 2.41 -18.24
C LYS A 113 1.90 3.30 -17.14
N GLY A 114 2.56 4.44 -16.94
CA GLY A 114 2.07 5.48 -16.04
C GLY A 114 1.04 6.35 -16.76
N TYR A 115 -0.05 6.68 -16.05
CA TYR A 115 -1.07 7.62 -16.52
C TYR A 115 -1.21 8.77 -15.51
N PRO A 116 -0.30 9.77 -15.55
CA PRO A 116 -0.34 10.89 -14.63
C PRO A 116 -1.68 11.64 -14.72
N GLY A 117 -2.28 11.95 -13.57
CA GLY A 117 -3.55 12.69 -13.50
C GLY A 117 -4.80 11.88 -13.88
N MET A 118 -4.68 10.57 -14.12
CA MET A 118 -5.82 9.71 -14.38
C MET A 118 -6.36 9.08 -13.09
N ASP A 119 -7.68 9.05 -12.96
CA ASP A 119 -8.34 8.31 -11.88
C ASP A 119 -8.20 6.80 -12.07
N ALA A 120 -7.94 6.05 -10.99
CA ALA A 120 -7.68 4.62 -11.08
C ALA A 120 -8.89 3.80 -11.57
N LEU A 121 -10.11 4.21 -11.23
CA LEU A 121 -11.32 3.53 -11.72
C LEU A 121 -11.54 3.81 -13.21
N ALA A 122 -11.23 5.03 -13.66
CA ALA A 122 -11.24 5.36 -15.09
C ALA A 122 -10.19 4.53 -15.86
N ALA A 123 -8.98 4.38 -15.31
CA ALA A 123 -7.92 3.56 -15.91
C ALA A 123 -8.31 2.07 -16.00
N ALA A 124 -9.09 1.57 -15.03
CA ALA A 124 -9.58 0.19 -15.01
C ALA A 124 -10.60 -0.14 -16.12
N GLN A 125 -11.20 0.87 -16.75
CA GLN A 125 -12.13 0.71 -17.89
C GLN A 125 -13.26 -0.29 -17.63
N VAL A 126 -13.83 -0.26 -16.42
CA VAL A 126 -14.90 -1.15 -15.98
C VAL A 126 -16.11 -1.07 -16.91
N GLN A 127 -16.62 -2.23 -17.33
CA GLN A 127 -17.77 -2.39 -18.21
C GLN A 127 -19.01 -2.88 -17.42
N PRO A 128 -20.23 -2.68 -17.95
CA PRO A 128 -21.45 -3.14 -17.27
C PRO A 128 -21.52 -4.65 -17.01
N ALA A 129 -20.85 -5.46 -17.82
CA ALA A 129 -20.80 -6.90 -17.65
C ALA A 129 -19.81 -7.36 -16.56
N ASP A 130 -18.99 -6.46 -16.02
CA ASP A 130 -17.96 -6.82 -15.06
C ASP A 130 -18.52 -7.18 -13.68
N ARG A 131 -17.80 -8.09 -13.02
CA ARG A 131 -17.98 -8.43 -11.61
C ARG A 131 -16.81 -7.82 -10.85
N VAL A 132 -17.06 -6.73 -10.14
CA VAL A 132 -16.01 -5.89 -9.55
C VAL A 132 -15.82 -6.21 -8.07
N ALA A 133 -14.58 -6.48 -7.68
CA ALA A 133 -14.19 -6.56 -6.28
C ALA A 133 -13.32 -5.34 -5.90
N LEU A 134 -13.74 -4.63 -4.86
CA LEU A 134 -12.95 -3.60 -4.21
C LEU A 134 -12.39 -4.18 -2.91
N VAL A 135 -11.07 -4.16 -2.74
CA VAL A 135 -10.41 -4.42 -1.45
C VAL A 135 -10.06 -3.07 -0.87
N GLY A 136 -10.81 -2.65 0.15
CA GLY A 136 -10.89 -1.27 0.61
C GLY A 136 -12.19 -0.58 0.20
N ALA A 137 -12.85 0.09 1.14
CA ALA A 137 -14.10 0.81 0.97
C ALA A 137 -13.87 2.20 0.32
N PHE A 138 -13.65 2.22 -0.99
CA PHE A 138 -13.56 3.46 -1.76
C PHE A 138 -14.96 4.02 -2.04
N ILE A 139 -15.52 4.82 -1.12
CA ILE A 139 -16.87 5.39 -1.26
C ILE A 139 -17.13 6.03 -2.64
N PRO A 140 -16.21 6.82 -3.25
CA PRO A 140 -16.42 7.35 -4.60
C PRO A 140 -16.57 6.27 -5.67
N PHE A 141 -15.84 5.15 -5.57
CA PHE A 141 -15.92 4.06 -6.55
C PHE A 141 -17.18 3.24 -6.35
N ILE A 142 -17.57 2.97 -5.10
CA ILE A 142 -18.83 2.29 -4.77
C ILE A 142 -20.01 3.07 -5.39
N LYS A 143 -20.08 4.38 -5.16
CA LYS A 143 -21.12 5.25 -5.76
C LYS A 143 -21.12 5.21 -7.28
N THR A 144 -19.94 5.14 -7.88
CA THR A 144 -19.81 5.12 -9.34
C THR A 144 -20.29 3.80 -9.94
N LEU A 145 -20.02 2.68 -9.27
CA LEU A 145 -20.24 1.32 -9.76
C LEU A 145 -21.59 0.73 -9.36
N LYS A 146 -22.15 1.13 -8.22
CA LYS A 146 -23.42 0.62 -7.70
C LYS A 146 -24.53 0.74 -8.74
N GLY A 147 -25.13 -0.41 -9.08
CA GLY A 147 -26.21 -0.51 -10.08
C GLY A 147 -25.77 -0.37 -11.54
N LYS A 148 -24.46 -0.32 -11.81
CA LYS A 148 -23.91 -0.17 -13.17
C LYS A 148 -23.07 -1.36 -13.64
N VAL A 149 -22.76 -2.30 -12.76
CA VAL A 149 -21.96 -3.49 -13.04
C VAL A 149 -22.72 -4.77 -12.67
N ALA A 150 -22.34 -5.90 -13.25
CA ALA A 150 -23.03 -7.18 -13.06
C ALA A 150 -22.95 -7.68 -11.61
N ALA A 151 -21.85 -7.40 -10.92
CA ALA A 151 -21.72 -7.61 -9.48
C ALA A 151 -20.73 -6.62 -8.86
N LEU A 152 -20.95 -6.26 -7.59
CA LEU A 152 -20.06 -5.42 -6.82
C LEU A 152 -19.87 -6.02 -5.42
N TRP A 153 -18.62 -6.21 -5.02
CA TRP A 153 -18.23 -6.60 -3.66
C TRP A 153 -17.20 -5.63 -3.09
N VAL A 154 -17.29 -5.37 -1.79
CA VAL A 154 -16.38 -4.50 -1.05
C VAL A 154 -15.83 -5.29 0.13
N VAL A 155 -14.59 -5.75 0.04
CA VAL A 155 -13.87 -6.41 1.13
C VAL A 155 -13.21 -5.34 1.97
N ASP A 156 -13.64 -5.16 3.22
CA ASP A 156 -13.07 -4.14 4.12
C ASP A 156 -13.14 -4.57 5.60
N THR A 157 -12.18 -4.13 6.41
CA THR A 157 -12.13 -4.39 7.85
C THR A 157 -13.08 -3.50 8.67
N HIS A 158 -13.49 -2.35 8.14
CA HIS A 158 -14.32 -1.34 8.81
C HIS A 158 -15.72 -1.29 8.20
N ARG A 159 -16.55 -2.29 8.51
CA ARG A 159 -17.94 -2.36 8.04
C ARG A 159 -18.72 -1.08 8.38
N GLU A 160 -18.45 -0.50 9.52
CA GLU A 160 -19.07 0.71 10.07
C GLU A 160 -18.80 1.98 9.28
N ALA A 161 -17.78 1.99 8.40
CA ALA A 161 -17.50 3.12 7.53
C ALA A 161 -18.46 3.21 6.33
N LEU A 162 -19.23 2.16 6.06
CA LEU A 162 -20.19 2.08 4.96
C LEU A 162 -21.58 2.56 5.37
N LYS A 163 -22.29 3.17 4.43
CA LYS A 163 -23.69 3.59 4.61
C LYS A 163 -24.65 2.41 4.40
N ASP A 164 -25.88 2.56 4.89
CA ASP A 164 -26.93 1.52 4.79
C ASP A 164 -27.12 0.98 3.38
N ASP A 165 -27.04 1.86 2.39
CA ASP A 165 -27.23 1.50 0.98
C ASP A 165 -25.96 0.93 0.32
N GLU A 166 -24.83 0.91 1.03
CA GLU A 166 -23.53 0.35 0.61
C GLU A 166 -23.24 -0.99 1.33
N LEU A 167 -23.82 -1.20 2.52
CA LEU A 167 -23.70 -2.43 3.31
C LEU A 167 -24.00 -3.73 2.54
N PRO A 168 -24.96 -3.79 1.59
CA PRO A 168 -25.20 -5.01 0.83
C PRO A 168 -23.99 -5.53 0.03
N PHE A 169 -23.05 -4.64 -0.33
CA PHE A 169 -21.84 -4.99 -1.06
C PHE A 169 -20.69 -5.42 -0.15
N TRP A 170 -20.76 -5.11 1.15
CA TRP A 170 -19.70 -5.41 2.09
C TRP A 170 -19.50 -6.91 2.26
N ARG A 171 -18.24 -7.33 2.31
CA ARG A 171 -17.79 -8.67 2.66
C ARG A 171 -16.66 -8.57 3.68
N PRO A 172 -16.60 -9.48 4.66
CA PRO A 172 -15.51 -9.50 5.61
C PRO A 172 -14.21 -9.97 4.93
N PRO A 173 -13.02 -9.63 5.48
CA PRO A 173 -11.72 -10.01 4.90
C PRO A 173 -11.55 -11.52 4.63
N GLU A 174 -12.18 -12.37 5.43
CA GLU A 174 -12.13 -13.82 5.32
C GLU A 174 -12.75 -14.34 4.02
N GLU A 175 -13.69 -13.58 3.44
CA GLU A 175 -14.31 -13.92 2.15
C GLU A 175 -13.50 -13.44 0.94
N ALA A 176 -12.39 -12.73 1.14
CA ALA A 176 -11.58 -12.19 0.05
C ALA A 176 -11.19 -13.24 -0.99
N PRO A 177 -10.71 -14.46 -0.64
CA PRO A 177 -10.35 -15.47 -1.64
C PRO A 177 -11.53 -15.85 -2.54
N ALA A 178 -12.72 -16.01 -1.98
CA ALA A 178 -13.92 -16.40 -2.73
C ALA A 178 -14.42 -15.26 -3.62
N VAL A 179 -14.38 -14.02 -3.14
CA VAL A 179 -14.76 -12.82 -3.91
C VAL A 179 -13.79 -12.60 -5.07
N LEU A 180 -12.47 -12.64 -4.79
CA LEU A 180 -11.43 -12.41 -5.79
C LEU A 180 -11.44 -13.49 -6.88
N ALA A 181 -11.72 -14.74 -6.55
CA ALA A 181 -11.84 -15.82 -7.54
C ALA A 181 -13.01 -15.62 -8.52
N GLN A 182 -14.05 -14.87 -8.13
CA GLN A 182 -15.23 -14.61 -8.96
C GLN A 182 -15.12 -13.31 -9.78
N ALA A 183 -14.29 -12.36 -9.34
CA ALA A 183 -14.20 -11.04 -9.95
C ALA A 183 -13.56 -11.09 -11.35
N SER A 184 -14.06 -10.24 -12.25
CA SER A 184 -13.39 -9.95 -13.53
C SER A 184 -12.47 -8.72 -13.44
N VAL A 185 -12.77 -7.79 -12.52
CA VAL A 185 -11.94 -6.62 -12.23
C VAL A 185 -11.74 -6.51 -10.73
N VAL A 186 -10.50 -6.31 -10.30
CA VAL A 186 -10.13 -6.12 -8.89
C VAL A 186 -9.42 -4.79 -8.72
N VAL A 187 -9.86 -4.00 -7.74
CA VAL A 187 -9.19 -2.78 -7.30
C VAL A 187 -8.77 -2.97 -5.85
N ILE A 188 -7.47 -2.89 -5.57
CA ILE A 188 -6.90 -3.14 -4.24
C ILE A 188 -6.28 -1.86 -3.70
N THR A 189 -6.61 -1.51 -2.45
CA THR A 189 -5.96 -0.41 -1.74
C THR A 189 -4.45 -0.64 -1.59
N GLY A 190 -3.66 0.41 -1.83
CA GLY A 190 -2.22 0.38 -1.55
C GLY A 190 -1.89 0.11 -0.08
N SER A 191 -2.84 0.34 0.83
CA SER A 191 -2.66 -0.02 2.25
C SER A 191 -2.61 -1.52 2.50
N ALA A 192 -3.02 -2.37 1.55
CA ALA A 192 -2.90 -3.83 1.67
C ALA A 192 -1.44 -4.33 1.67
N LEU A 193 -0.48 -3.45 1.32
CA LEU A 193 0.96 -3.73 1.39
C LEU A 193 1.56 -3.47 2.79
N VAL A 194 0.81 -2.83 3.69
CA VAL A 194 1.24 -2.44 5.05
C VAL A 194 0.54 -3.30 6.08
#